data_AF-A0A1I3M745-F1
#
_entry.id   AF-A0A1I3M745-F1
#
_cell.length_a   1.000
_cell.length_b   1.000
_cell.length_c   1.000
_cell.angle_alpha   90.00
_cell.angle_beta   90.00
_cell.angle_gamma   90.00
#
_symmetry.space_group_name_H-M   'P 1'
#
loop_
_entity.id
_entity.type
_entity.pdbx_description
1 polymer ?
#
loop_
_entity_poly.entity_id
_entity_poly.type
_entity_poly.pdbx_seq_one_letter_code
_entity_poly.pdbx_strand_id
1 'polypeptide(L)'
;MTQQQQQRIAVHDGDRAPVLFSPEEMAASAGIVFPLAERVSGAAGDAFDFGAWFARFREREGADPGEPLPTHLKLEAADTFEAVIPWEQLTDAAVQFALDGAPLPKNGPVRLYVPNGSSECLNVKSIVAFRLLRDEARRGEASYGFKRTFSADDMRIKKP
;
A
#
# COMPACT_ATOMS: atom_id res chain seq x y z
N MET A 1 -22.73 -2.02 19.97
CA MET A 1 -21.38 -1.79 19.41
C MET A 1 -21.30 -2.57 18.11
N THR A 2 -21.48 -1.89 16.98
CA THR A 2 -21.53 -2.55 15.68
C THR A 2 -20.12 -3.00 15.31
N GLN A 3 -19.90 -4.31 15.26
CA GLN A 3 -18.69 -4.89 14.69
C GLN A 3 -18.67 -4.54 13.20
N GLN A 4 -18.05 -3.41 12.84
CA GLN A 4 -17.72 -3.15 11.45
C GLN A 4 -16.68 -4.19 11.05
N GLN A 5 -16.98 -4.99 10.03
CA GLN A 5 -16.02 -5.91 9.43
C GLN A 5 -14.86 -5.06 8.89
N GLN A 6 -13.81 -4.89 9.67
CA GLN A 6 -12.61 -4.19 9.21
C GLN A 6 -12.00 -5.01 8.07
N GLN A 7 -11.99 -4.41 6.87
CA GLN A 7 -11.35 -5.02 5.73
C GLN A 7 -9.86 -5.21 6.04
N ARG A 8 -9.42 -6.46 5.95
CA ARG A 8 -8.03 -6.86 6.21
C ARG A 8 -7.17 -6.51 5.01
N ILE A 9 -5.95 -6.09 5.29
CA ILE A 9 -4.91 -5.79 4.30
C ILE A 9 -3.93 -6.95 4.33
N ALA A 10 -3.67 -7.56 3.17
CA ALA A 10 -2.71 -8.63 3.02
C ALA A 10 -1.31 -8.08 2.75
N VAL A 11 -0.35 -8.41 3.61
CA VAL A 11 1.06 -8.05 3.43
C VAL A 11 1.82 -9.29 2.99
N HIS A 12 2.33 -9.27 1.76
CA HIS A 12 3.15 -10.32 1.19
C HIS A 12 4.63 -9.92 1.24
N ASP A 13 5.45 -10.77 1.85
CA ASP A 13 6.91 -10.66 1.83
C ASP A 13 7.52 -11.96 1.28
N GLY A 14 8.03 -11.88 0.05
CA GLY A 14 8.57 -13.05 -0.65
C GLY A 14 7.53 -14.17 -0.84
N ASP A 15 7.95 -15.41 -0.60
CA ASP A 15 7.12 -16.63 -0.76
C ASP A 15 6.37 -17.01 0.53
N ARG A 16 6.49 -16.20 1.59
CA ARG A 16 5.79 -16.46 2.87
C ARG A 16 4.28 -16.27 2.69
N ALA A 17 3.51 -16.96 3.52
CA ALA A 17 2.07 -16.73 3.60
C ALA A 17 1.79 -15.25 3.96
N PRO A 18 0.77 -14.61 3.35
CA PRO A 18 0.47 -13.22 3.65
C PRO A 18 0.05 -13.05 5.11
N VAL A 19 0.58 -12.01 5.73
CA VAL A 19 0.15 -11.57 7.07
C VAL A 19 -1.00 -10.60 6.90
N LEU A 20 -2.09 -10.81 7.65
CA LEU A 20 -3.28 -9.97 7.58
C LEU A 20 -3.27 -8.95 8.70
N PHE A 21 -3.47 -7.68 8.36
CA PHE A 21 -3.59 -6.58 9.31
C PHE A 21 -4.93 -5.86 9.13
N SER A 22 -5.52 -5.39 10.23
CA SER A 22 -6.45 -4.27 10.14
C SER A 22 -5.67 -2.95 10.02
N PRO A 23 -6.29 -1.88 9.49
CA PRO A 23 -5.64 -0.57 9.43
C PRO A 23 -5.21 -0.05 10.80
N GLU A 24 -6.01 -0.32 11.84
CA GLU A 24 -5.72 0.06 13.22
C GLU A 24 -4.50 -0.70 13.77
N GLU A 25 -4.35 -1.99 13.46
CA GLU A 25 -3.17 -2.77 13.84
C GLU A 25 -1.91 -2.24 13.16
N MET A 26 -1.99 -1.82 11.90
CA MET A 26 -0.86 -1.19 11.21
C MET A 26 -0.48 0.13 11.87
N ALA A 27 -1.46 1.00 12.12
CA ALA A 27 -1.25 2.30 12.77
C ALA A 27 -0.64 2.15 14.18
N ALA A 28 -1.17 1.23 15.00
CA ALA A 28 -0.64 0.95 16.33
C ALA A 28 0.81 0.43 16.27
N SER A 29 1.12 -0.43 15.28
CA SER A 29 2.48 -0.97 15.10
C SER A 29 3.47 0.08 14.63
N ALA A 30 3.03 1.08 13.84
CA ALA A 30 3.86 2.18 13.40
C ALA A 30 4.32 3.08 14.56
N GLY A 31 3.58 3.09 15.67
CA GLY A 31 3.90 3.80 16.91
C GLY A 31 3.49 5.27 16.92
N ILE A 32 3.48 5.95 15.78
CA ILE A 32 3.05 7.36 15.66
C ILE A 32 1.94 7.48 14.62
N VAL A 33 0.84 8.10 15.04
CA VAL A 33 -0.25 8.57 14.17
C VAL A 33 -0.21 10.09 14.16
N PHE A 34 -0.39 10.67 12.98
CA PHE A 34 -0.36 12.11 12.76
C PHE A 34 -1.47 12.55 11.80
N PRO A 35 -1.97 13.80 11.93
CA PRO A 35 -2.80 14.45 10.92
C PRO A 35 -2.13 14.40 9.54
N LEU A 36 -2.80 13.80 8.56
CA LEU A 36 -2.26 13.65 7.20
C LEU A 36 -1.85 14.98 6.56
N ALA A 37 -2.53 16.08 6.94
CA ALA A 37 -2.23 17.44 6.52
C ALA A 37 -0.79 17.89 6.82
N GLU A 38 -0.13 17.29 7.82
CA GLU A 38 1.27 17.60 8.16
C GLU A 38 2.25 17.17 7.07
N ARG A 39 1.85 16.23 6.20
CA ARG A 39 2.71 15.68 5.14
C ARG A 39 2.16 15.91 3.73
N VAL A 40 0.84 15.97 3.61
CA VAL A 40 0.16 16.17 2.33
C VAL A 40 -0.78 17.38 2.46
N SER A 41 -0.36 18.51 1.90
CA SER A 41 -1.12 19.76 1.93
C SER A 41 -2.55 19.57 1.41
N GLY A 42 -3.53 19.99 2.20
CA GLY A 42 -4.95 19.91 1.86
C GLY A 42 -5.59 18.53 2.01
N ALA A 43 -4.84 17.52 2.46
CA ALA A 43 -5.42 16.23 2.81
C ALA A 43 -5.95 16.22 4.26
N ALA A 44 -6.97 15.41 4.52
CA ALA A 44 -7.63 15.32 5.82
C ALA A 44 -7.57 13.90 6.37
N GLY A 45 -7.74 13.75 7.69
CA GLY A 45 -7.73 12.46 8.37
C GLY A 45 -6.39 12.08 8.97
N ASP A 46 -6.33 10.87 9.49
CA ASP A 46 -5.20 10.36 10.27
C ASP A 46 -4.38 9.38 9.45
N ALA A 47 -3.06 9.50 9.59
CA ALA A 47 -2.10 8.68 8.89
C ALA A 47 -0.97 8.20 9.80
N PHE A 48 -0.27 7.17 9.36
CA PHE A 48 0.99 6.72 9.96
C PHE A 48 2.10 6.66 8.90
N ASP A 49 3.35 6.65 9.36
CA ASP A 49 4.52 6.58 8.50
C ASP A 49 4.74 5.15 8.00
N PHE A 50 4.79 4.97 6.67
CA PHE A 50 4.98 3.64 6.07
C PHE A 50 6.34 3.02 6.44
N GLY A 51 7.41 3.82 6.48
CA GLY A 51 8.75 3.35 6.81
C GLY A 51 8.86 2.89 8.26
N ALA A 52 8.28 3.63 9.19
CA ALA A 52 8.20 3.28 10.61
C ALA A 52 7.38 2.00 10.82
N TRP A 53 6.22 1.90 10.16
CA TRP A 53 5.44 0.67 10.17
C TRP A 53 6.22 -0.52 9.60
N PHE A 54 6.89 -0.34 8.45
CA PHE A 54 7.62 -1.41 7.79
C PHE A 54 8.81 -1.90 8.63
N ALA A 55 9.55 -1.00 9.27
CA ALA A 55 10.62 -1.37 10.20
C ALA A 55 10.09 -2.29 11.32
N ARG A 56 8.94 -1.91 11.91
CA ARG A 56 8.28 -2.68 12.98
C ARG A 56 7.72 -4.02 12.49
N PHE A 57 7.19 -4.04 11.27
CA PHE A 57 6.78 -5.27 10.59
C PHE A 57 7.96 -6.23 10.44
N ARG A 58 9.12 -5.76 9.94
CA ARG A 58 10.33 -6.58 9.81
C ARG A 58 10.80 -7.16 11.14
N GLU A 59 10.83 -6.34 12.19
CA GLU A 59 11.19 -6.78 13.55
C GLU A 59 10.24 -7.89 14.04
N ARG A 60 8.93 -7.72 13.83
CA ARG A 60 7.90 -8.70 14.20
C ARG A 60 8.04 -10.02 13.44
N GLU A 61 8.34 -9.97 12.15
CA GLU A 61 8.50 -11.15 11.29
C GLU A 61 9.87 -11.83 11.45
N GLY A 62 10.69 -11.35 12.40
CA GLY A 62 12.02 -11.89 12.69
C GLY A 62 12.98 -11.74 11.52
N ALA A 63 12.82 -10.70 10.70
CA ALA A 63 13.73 -10.45 9.58
C ALA A 63 15.13 -10.08 10.12
N ASP A 64 16.16 -10.70 9.55
CA ASP A 64 17.53 -10.37 9.89
C ASP A 64 17.83 -8.90 9.58
N PRO A 65 18.54 -8.18 10.47
CA PRO A 65 18.90 -6.77 10.22
C PRO A 65 19.80 -6.60 8.99
N GLY A 66 20.49 -7.67 8.55
CA GLY A 66 21.29 -7.70 7.34
C GLY A 66 20.52 -8.08 6.07
N GLU A 67 19.25 -8.47 6.15
CA GLU A 67 18.47 -8.80 4.96
C GLU A 67 18.21 -7.52 4.14
N PRO A 68 18.43 -7.55 2.81
CA PRO A 68 18.24 -6.38 1.96
C PRO A 68 16.79 -5.88 2.00
N LEU A 69 16.65 -4.55 1.94
CA LEU A 69 15.35 -3.92 1.78
C LEU A 69 14.71 -4.35 0.44
N PRO A 70 13.37 -4.35 0.33
CA PRO A 70 12.70 -4.54 -0.94
C PRO A 70 13.13 -3.48 -1.95
N THR A 71 13.07 -3.80 -3.24
CA THR A 71 13.34 -2.84 -4.32
C THR A 71 12.10 -2.04 -4.71
N HIS A 72 10.91 -2.63 -4.49
CA HIS A 72 9.64 -1.98 -4.77
C HIS A 72 8.57 -2.38 -3.76
N LEU A 73 7.59 -1.50 -3.59
CA LEU A 73 6.29 -1.83 -3.03
C LEU A 73 5.28 -1.91 -4.16
N LYS A 74 4.65 -3.08 -4.34
CA LYS A 74 3.45 -3.20 -5.16
C LYS A 74 2.21 -3.09 -4.29
N LEU A 75 1.27 -2.26 -4.74
CA LEU A 75 -0.04 -2.07 -4.12
C LEU A 75 -1.11 -2.68 -5.01
N GLU A 76 -2.10 -3.34 -4.40
CA GLU A 76 -3.31 -3.79 -5.06
C GLU A 76 -4.51 -3.14 -4.39
N ALA A 77 -5.35 -2.48 -5.18
CA ALA A 77 -6.58 -1.84 -4.74
C ALA A 77 -7.80 -2.76 -4.97
N ALA A 78 -8.86 -2.53 -4.19
CA ALA A 78 -10.13 -3.24 -4.33
C ALA A 78 -10.75 -3.07 -5.74
N ASP A 79 -10.47 -1.97 -6.43
CA ASP A 79 -10.98 -1.68 -7.78
C ASP A 79 -10.09 -2.23 -8.92
N THR A 80 -9.22 -3.20 -8.62
CA THR A 80 -8.26 -3.85 -9.55
C THR A 80 -7.13 -2.95 -10.05
N PHE A 81 -7.07 -1.69 -9.61
CA PHE A 81 -5.90 -0.86 -9.80
C PHE A 81 -4.69 -1.41 -9.04
N GLU A 82 -3.53 -1.30 -9.65
CA GLU A 82 -2.26 -1.66 -9.05
C GLU A 82 -1.19 -0.63 -9.40
N ALA A 83 -0.27 -0.42 -8.46
CA ALA A 83 0.91 0.39 -8.65
C ALA A 83 2.14 -0.33 -8.12
N VAL A 84 3.26 -0.20 -8.80
CA VAL A 84 4.60 -0.61 -8.37
C VAL A 84 5.37 0.68 -8.13
N ILE A 85 5.78 0.89 -6.88
CA ILE A 85 6.48 2.08 -6.42
C ILE A 85 7.91 1.67 -6.07
N PRO A 86 8.94 2.30 -6.66
CA PRO A 86 10.33 2.02 -6.30
C PRO A 86 10.60 2.46 -4.87
N TRP A 87 11.40 1.67 -4.16
CA TRP A 87 11.60 1.82 -2.72
C TRP A 87 12.07 3.21 -2.32
N GLU A 88 12.93 3.83 -3.12
CA GLU A 88 13.45 5.18 -2.94
C GLU A 88 12.37 6.27 -2.90
N GLN A 89 11.25 6.07 -3.62
CA GLN A 89 10.14 7.03 -3.64
C GLN A 89 9.22 6.91 -2.42
N LEU A 90 9.34 5.83 -1.64
CA LEU A 90 8.55 5.63 -0.41
C LEU A 90 9.07 6.44 0.78
N THR A 91 10.14 7.20 0.58
CA THR A 91 10.60 8.20 1.56
C THR A 91 9.44 9.14 1.86
N ASP A 92 9.12 9.32 3.14
CA ASP A 92 7.97 10.09 3.61
C ASP A 92 6.59 9.57 3.16
N ALA A 93 6.47 8.32 2.72
CA ALA A 93 5.17 7.77 2.40
C ALA A 93 4.27 7.69 3.64
N ALA A 94 3.02 8.12 3.49
CA ALA A 94 2.03 8.16 4.57
C ALA A 94 0.83 7.27 4.23
N VAL A 95 0.42 6.44 5.18
CA VAL A 95 -0.75 5.57 5.03
C VAL A 95 -1.91 6.18 5.82
N GLN A 96 -2.90 6.71 5.09
CA GLN A 96 -4.15 7.20 5.66
C GLN A 96 -5.06 6.01 5.99
N PHE A 97 -5.62 6.00 7.20
CA PHE A 97 -6.49 4.91 7.65
C PHE A 97 -7.80 5.37 8.31
N ALA A 98 -7.87 6.65 8.72
CA ALA A 98 -9.07 7.21 9.33
C ALA A 98 -9.34 8.64 8.85
N LEU A 99 -10.59 9.07 9.00
CA LEU A 99 -11.06 10.43 8.77
C LEU A 99 -12.00 10.79 9.93
N ASP A 100 -11.73 11.89 10.62
CA ASP A 100 -12.47 12.33 11.81
C ASP A 100 -12.58 11.24 12.89
N GLY A 101 -11.49 10.49 13.10
CA GLY A 101 -11.44 9.39 14.08
C GLY A 101 -12.26 8.15 13.72
N ALA A 102 -12.84 8.08 12.52
CA ALA A 102 -13.57 6.93 12.02
C ALA A 102 -12.81 6.26 10.85
N PRO A 103 -12.99 4.93 10.64
CA PRO A 103 -12.46 4.26 9.46
C PRO A 103 -12.89 4.96 8.16
N LEU A 104 -12.02 4.93 7.14
CA LEU A 104 -12.29 5.60 5.87
C LEU A 104 -13.65 5.16 5.26
N PRO A 105 -14.61 6.08 5.09
CA PRO A 105 -15.96 5.73 4.61
C PRO A 105 -16.00 5.42 3.12
N LYS A 106 -15.14 6.07 2.33
CA LYS A 106 -14.95 5.87 0.88
C LYS A 106 -13.47 5.73 0.58
N ASN A 107 -13.15 4.79 -0.31
CA ASN A 107 -11.79 4.44 -0.71
C ASN A 107 -10.90 3.86 0.42
N GLY A 108 -11.52 3.24 1.44
CA GLY A 108 -10.86 2.43 2.45
C GLY A 108 -10.57 1.00 1.95
N PRO A 109 -9.80 0.18 2.70
CA PRO A 109 -9.50 0.38 4.12
C PRO A 109 -8.33 1.32 4.42
N VAL A 110 -7.38 1.49 3.51
CA VAL A 110 -6.30 2.49 3.60
C VAL A 110 -6.00 3.12 2.25
N ARG A 111 -5.36 4.29 2.29
CA ARG A 111 -4.80 4.99 1.13
C ARG A 111 -3.33 5.30 1.38
N LEU A 112 -2.46 5.00 0.42
CA LEU A 112 -1.07 5.43 0.45
C LEU A 112 -0.93 6.78 -0.24
N TYR A 113 -0.15 7.66 0.36
CA TYR A 113 0.37 8.88 -0.25
C TYR A 113 1.89 8.76 -0.38
N VAL A 114 2.41 9.14 -1.53
CA VAL A 114 3.83 9.07 -1.88
C VAL A 114 4.30 10.48 -2.27
N PRO A 115 4.64 11.36 -1.31
CA PRO A 115 4.97 12.76 -1.58
C PRO A 115 6.16 12.94 -2.53
N ASN A 116 7.12 12.02 -2.45
CA ASN A 116 8.30 11.96 -3.30
C ASN A 116 8.09 11.08 -4.55
N GLY A 117 6.85 10.73 -4.85
CA GLY A 117 6.48 9.87 -5.98
C GLY A 117 6.64 10.59 -7.31
N SER A 118 7.00 9.84 -8.35
CA SER A 118 7.12 10.39 -9.72
C SER A 118 5.77 10.69 -10.38
N SER A 119 4.65 10.29 -9.76
CA SER A 119 3.30 10.52 -10.28
C SER A 119 2.25 10.45 -9.18
N GLU A 120 1.18 11.25 -9.31
CA GLU A 120 0.01 11.18 -8.43
C GLU A 120 -0.72 9.82 -8.50
N CYS A 121 -0.56 9.07 -9.59
CA CYS A 121 -1.13 7.72 -9.72
C CYS A 121 -0.54 6.72 -8.72
N LEU A 122 0.58 7.06 -8.06
CA LEU A 122 1.16 6.27 -6.98
C LEU A 122 0.44 6.49 -5.63
N ASN A 123 -0.44 7.48 -5.53
CA ASN A 123 -1.27 7.74 -4.35
C ASN A 123 -2.50 6.81 -4.33
N VAL A 124 -2.25 5.51 -4.21
CA VAL A 124 -3.25 4.46 -4.37
C VAL A 124 -4.23 4.43 -3.21
N LYS A 125 -5.51 4.32 -3.54
CA LYS A 125 -6.64 4.27 -2.62
C LYS A 125 -7.21 2.85 -2.53
N SER A 126 -8.05 2.59 -1.54
CA SER A 126 -8.73 1.30 -1.37
C SER A 126 -7.79 0.10 -1.33
N ILE A 127 -6.61 0.24 -0.72
CA ILE A 127 -5.57 -0.79 -0.79
C ILE A 127 -6.00 -2.01 0.00
N VAL A 128 -5.93 -3.18 -0.63
CA VAL A 128 -6.23 -4.48 -0.03
C VAL A 128 -4.98 -5.36 0.11
N ALA A 129 -3.90 -5.06 -0.62
CA ALA A 129 -2.63 -5.77 -0.45
C ALA A 129 -1.40 -4.89 -0.67
N PHE A 130 -0.37 -5.18 0.13
CA PHE A 130 1.00 -4.68 0.02
C PHE A 130 1.88 -5.87 -0.36
N ARG A 131 2.65 -5.76 -1.43
CA ARG A 131 3.62 -6.77 -1.84
C ARG A 131 5.02 -6.18 -1.87
N LEU A 132 5.90 -6.76 -1.06
CA LEU A 132 7.29 -6.33 -0.91
C LEU A 132 8.13 -7.09 -1.93
N LEU A 133 8.49 -6.42 -3.03
CA LEU A 133 9.16 -7.03 -4.16
C LEU A 133 10.68 -6.84 -4.06
N ARG A 134 11.45 -7.87 -4.44
CA ARG A 134 12.91 -7.84 -4.55
C ARG A 134 13.30 -8.20 -5.99
N ASP A 135 13.17 -7.20 -6.86
CA ASP A 135 13.53 -7.27 -8.28
C ASP A 135 14.61 -6.21 -8.54
N GLU A 136 15.88 -6.64 -8.57
CA GLU A 136 17.02 -5.75 -8.84
C GLU A 136 17.06 -5.31 -10.31
N ALA A 137 16.59 -6.15 -11.24
CA ALA A 137 16.64 -5.86 -12.67
C ALA A 137 15.75 -4.67 -13.05
N ARG A 138 14.68 -4.44 -12.27
CA ARG A 138 13.73 -3.34 -12.46
C ARG A 138 13.87 -2.22 -11.45
N ARG A 139 14.93 -2.19 -10.65
CA ARG A 139 15.12 -1.22 -9.57
C ARG A 139 14.95 0.22 -10.09
N GLY A 140 14.10 0.99 -9.41
CA GLY A 140 13.82 2.38 -9.73
C GLY A 140 12.65 2.57 -10.71
N GLU A 141 12.10 1.50 -11.30
CA GLU A 141 10.98 1.59 -12.22
C GLU A 141 9.64 1.72 -11.47
N ALA A 142 8.92 2.80 -11.75
CA ALA A 142 7.55 2.97 -11.31
C ALA A 142 6.57 2.54 -12.42
N SER A 143 5.49 1.85 -12.06
CA SER A 143 4.41 1.51 -12.99
C SER A 143 3.06 1.52 -12.30
N TYR A 144 1.99 1.81 -13.03
CA TYR A 144 0.63 1.83 -12.49
C TYR A 144 -0.41 1.59 -13.58
N GLY A 145 -1.56 1.05 -13.19
CA GLY A 145 -2.67 0.80 -14.10
C GLY A 145 -3.68 -0.18 -13.52
N PHE A 146 -4.73 -0.45 -14.29
CA PHE A 146 -5.70 -1.49 -13.94
C PHE A 146 -5.21 -2.85 -14.43
N LYS A 147 -5.42 -3.91 -13.63
CA LYS A 147 -5.20 -5.29 -14.09
C LYS A 147 -5.98 -5.50 -15.39
N ARG A 148 -5.26 -5.63 -16.49
CA ARG A 148 -5.81 -6.02 -17.78
C ARG A 148 -6.12 -7.51 -17.72
N THR A 149 -7.35 -7.86 -17.33
CA THR A 149 -7.88 -9.20 -17.60
C THR A 149 -8.25 -9.26 -19.08
N PHE A 150 -7.25 -9.33 -19.97
CA PHE A 150 -7.52 -9.81 -21.32
C PHE A 150 -7.70 -11.33 -21.23
N SER A 151 -8.94 -11.78 -21.08
CA SER A 151 -9.26 -13.17 -21.38
C SER A 151 -8.94 -13.41 -22.87
N ALA A 152 -8.39 -14.58 -23.20
CA ALA A 152 -8.08 -14.94 -24.58
C ALA A 152 -9.29 -14.84 -25.55
N ASP A 153 -10.52 -14.79 -25.01
CA ASP A 153 -11.75 -14.59 -25.78
C ASP A 153 -11.95 -13.14 -26.27
N ASP A 154 -11.32 -12.13 -25.63
CA ASP A 154 -11.39 -10.72 -26.02
C ASP A 154 -10.58 -10.41 -27.29
N MET A 155 -9.66 -11.31 -27.68
CA MET A 155 -8.86 -11.21 -28.90
C MET A 155 -9.55 -11.77 -30.16
N ARG A 156 -10.81 -12.23 -30.07
CA ARG A 156 -11.59 -12.59 -31.27
C ARG A 156 -12.13 -11.33 -31.94
N ILE A 157 -11.29 -10.70 -32.75
CA ILE A 157 -11.71 -9.78 -33.81
C ILE A 157 -12.69 -10.54 -34.71
N LYS A 158 -13.99 -10.26 -34.58
CA LYS A 158 -14.96 -10.55 -35.63
C LYS A 158 -14.58 -9.70 -36.84
N LYS A 159 -13.91 -10.32 -37.82
CA LYS A 159 -13.82 -9.74 -39.16
C LYS A 159 -15.23 -9.69 -39.76
N PRO A 160 -15.60 -8.59 -40.44
CA PRO A 160 -16.87 -8.45 -41.14
C PRO A 160 -17.04 -9.47 -42.27
#